data_AF-A0AA95LL82-F1
#
_entry.id   AF-A0AA95LL82-F1
#
_cell.length_a   1.000
_cell.length_b   1.000
_cell.length_c   1.000
_cell.angle_alpha   90.00
_cell.angle_beta   90.00
_cell.angle_gamma   90.00
#
_symmetry.space_group_name_H-M   'P 1'
#
loop_
_entity.id
_entity.type
_entity.pdbx_description
1 polymer ?
#
loop_
_entity_poly.entity_id
_entity_poly.type
_entity_poly.pdbx_seq_one_letter_code
_entity_poly.pdbx_strand_id
1 'polypeptide(L)'
;MATMISTLRTIQGIRGSSAANRLIYYFKKLPVLGKLLKGDIYSNITLKQVFAWIALILKVFWGFLSKFAYLGIVVYLPIVLLHKEMPLAEQYALFLHIFIILSFIVAAVSYVFILEPKRDKYICVKLMRIPAKQYMHATLLLKGLTFFIYYVPALTVFAGIFDVPLWHGIWLAVLLTAWRIVTEALNLWFFDKKGIVLVKKMSWVWSVIGLGALLAYFPLYLGYAFVNDATGFSVPVSLLIVVLGGIAAVYIGKYPNYRSAVDVVTKIDDPLLDMNRMMKEARVADVQTKEKDFSSEELKGKAFQGKTGYAYLNAIFFSRHKRLLIQPIQRRLTIIGVLFIVAVLIMFISPKTSSKFTTYLLGGLPFFVFIMNYTSIGERVCKAMFYNCDLSLLRYGFYREQAAILDNFKIRLIKLSGLNLIPAFAICLACTLLFLLSGADWGLMNAVIFWVTILCLSLFFSVHHLFMYYIFQPYSTELNMKNPFFFIVNSIVLGLSVACIGFPKASSLFTLVVLAGTIAYMVIAVMLVYRFSSRTFRVK
;
A
#
# COMPACT_ATOMS: atom_id res chain seq x y z
N MET A 1 -19.17 -25.45 29.18
CA MET A 1 -19.66 -25.20 27.80
C MET A 1 -20.75 -24.12 27.74
N ALA A 2 -21.75 -24.13 28.64
CA ALA A 2 -22.81 -23.11 28.70
C ALA A 2 -22.30 -21.66 28.85
N THR A 3 -21.32 -21.43 29.73
CA THR A 3 -20.68 -20.12 29.92
C THR A 3 -19.99 -19.62 28.64
N MET A 4 -19.31 -20.50 27.91
CA MET A 4 -18.60 -20.17 26.67
C MET A 4 -19.54 -19.75 25.53
N ILE A 5 -20.67 -20.46 25.37
CA ILE A 5 -21.69 -20.13 24.35
C ILE A 5 -22.31 -18.77 24.67
N SER A 6 -22.60 -18.50 25.95
CA SER A 6 -23.11 -17.19 26.38
C SER A 6 -22.11 -16.06 26.09
N THR A 7 -20.82 -16.27 26.39
CA THR A 7 -19.75 -15.30 26.07
C THR A 7 -19.65 -15.06 24.57
N LEU A 8 -19.75 -16.12 23.75
CA LEU A 8 -19.70 -16.01 22.29
C LEU A 8 -20.90 -15.21 21.77
N ARG A 9 -22.11 -15.46 22.28
CA ARG A 9 -23.32 -14.69 21.94
C ARG A 9 -23.13 -13.20 22.27
N THR A 10 -22.61 -12.86 23.44
CA THR A 10 -22.31 -11.48 23.83
C THR A 10 -21.28 -10.84 22.90
N ILE A 11 -20.19 -11.54 22.58
CA ILE A 11 -19.15 -11.04 21.65
C ILE A 11 -19.75 -10.77 20.26
N GLN A 12 -20.60 -11.67 19.75
CA GLN A 12 -21.25 -11.47 18.46
C GLN A 12 -22.24 -10.30 18.48
N GLY A 13 -23.00 -10.13 19.57
CA GLY A 13 -23.87 -8.97 19.75
C GLY A 13 -23.11 -7.65 19.72
N ILE A 14 -21.99 -7.55 20.46
CA ILE A 14 -21.11 -6.37 20.45
C ILE A 14 -20.57 -6.10 19.03
N ARG A 15 -20.08 -7.14 18.35
CA ARG A 15 -19.56 -7.02 16.97
C ARG A 15 -20.64 -6.56 16.00
N GLY A 16 -21.83 -7.16 16.06
CA GLY A 16 -22.98 -6.81 15.22
C GLY A 16 -23.39 -5.35 15.41
N SER A 17 -23.60 -4.93 16.66
CA SER A 17 -23.96 -3.53 16.95
C SER A 17 -22.86 -2.53 16.57
N SER A 18 -21.59 -2.86 16.82
CA SER A 18 -20.48 -1.99 16.42
C SER A 18 -20.35 -1.89 14.90
N ALA A 19 -20.55 -2.98 14.15
CA ALA A 19 -20.52 -2.99 12.70
C ALA A 19 -21.70 -2.21 12.10
N ALA A 20 -22.92 -2.44 12.61
CA ALA A 20 -24.12 -1.72 12.20
C ALA A 20 -23.98 -0.21 12.45
N ASN A 21 -23.54 0.20 13.65
CA ASN A 21 -23.30 1.61 13.96
C ASN A 21 -22.26 2.25 13.02
N ARG A 22 -21.21 1.51 12.67
CA ARG A 22 -20.16 2.00 11.75
C ARG A 22 -20.69 2.15 10.32
N LEU A 23 -21.51 1.21 9.85
CA LEU A 23 -22.18 1.32 8.56
C LEU A 23 -23.10 2.54 8.53
N ILE A 24 -23.97 2.70 9.53
CA ILE A 24 -24.86 3.87 9.67
C ILE A 24 -24.06 5.17 9.63
N TYR A 25 -22.93 5.23 10.34
CA TYR A 25 -22.03 6.38 10.34
C TYR A 25 -21.49 6.73 8.95
N TYR A 26 -21.05 5.73 8.17
CA TYR A 26 -20.55 5.97 6.82
C TYR A 26 -21.67 6.38 5.85
N PHE A 27 -22.84 5.73 5.93
CA PHE A 27 -23.99 6.13 5.11
C PHE A 27 -24.45 7.57 5.41
N LYS A 28 -24.40 8.00 6.67
CA LYS A 28 -24.69 9.40 7.05
C LYS A 28 -23.70 10.42 6.47
N LYS A 29 -22.47 10.02 6.17
CA LYS A 29 -21.46 10.90 5.57
C LYS A 29 -21.59 11.07 4.05
N LEU A 30 -22.46 10.29 3.40
CA LEU A 30 -22.70 10.44 1.97
C LEU A 30 -23.56 11.68 1.71
N PRO A 31 -23.18 12.56 0.77
CA PRO A 31 -23.80 13.89 0.60
C PRO A 31 -25.29 13.86 0.22
N VAL A 32 -25.76 12.76 -0.39
CA VAL A 32 -27.17 12.57 -0.80
C VAL A 32 -27.90 11.67 0.20
N LEU A 33 -27.41 10.44 0.40
CA LEU A 33 -28.02 9.45 1.30
C LEU A 33 -28.02 9.88 2.77
N GLY A 34 -27.03 10.66 3.21
CA GLY A 34 -26.92 11.12 4.58
C GLY A 34 -28.02 12.08 5.01
N LYS A 35 -28.59 12.85 4.07
CA LYS A 35 -29.70 13.79 4.33
C LYS A 35 -31.04 13.06 4.56
N LEU A 36 -31.18 11.85 4.04
CA LEU A 36 -32.38 11.01 4.19
C LEU A 36 -32.40 10.23 5.51
N LEU A 37 -31.24 10.10 6.18
CA LEU A 37 -31.07 9.27 7.37
C LEU A 37 -31.28 10.08 8.66
N LYS A 38 -32.47 9.97 9.27
CA LYS A 38 -32.80 10.61 10.55
C LYS A 38 -31.84 10.22 11.70
N GLY A 39 -31.79 11.07 12.74
CA GLY A 39 -31.00 10.86 13.97
C GLY A 39 -31.22 9.49 14.62
N ASP A 40 -32.47 9.07 14.64
CA ASP A 40 -33.00 7.93 15.43
C ASP A 40 -32.64 6.55 14.87
N ILE A 41 -31.98 6.50 13.71
CA ILE A 41 -31.54 5.22 13.11
C ILE A 41 -30.53 4.49 14.02
N TYR A 42 -29.83 5.24 14.88
CA TYR A 42 -28.96 4.64 15.90
C TYR A 42 -29.73 4.01 17.07
N SER A 43 -31.00 4.32 17.31
CA SER A 43 -31.80 3.67 18.37
C SER A 43 -32.60 2.47 17.87
N ASN A 44 -32.76 2.31 16.56
CA ASN A 44 -33.54 1.21 15.97
C ASN A 44 -32.82 -0.16 16.12
N ILE A 45 -33.26 -0.96 17.10
CA ILE A 45 -32.67 -2.27 17.43
C ILE A 45 -32.94 -3.29 16.32
N THR A 46 -34.15 -3.32 15.77
CA THR A 46 -34.56 -4.27 14.71
C THR A 46 -33.70 -4.11 13.47
N LEU A 47 -33.48 -2.87 13.03
CA LEU A 47 -32.63 -2.56 11.89
C LEU A 47 -31.18 -3.00 12.13
N LYS A 48 -30.64 -2.80 13.34
CA LYS A 48 -29.29 -3.29 13.69
C LYS A 48 -29.19 -4.80 13.69
N GLN A 49 -30.22 -5.51 14.15
CA GLN A 49 -30.25 -6.97 14.12
C GLN A 49 -30.25 -7.49 12.68
N VAL A 50 -31.05 -6.91 11.79
CA VAL A 50 -31.06 -7.25 10.36
C VAL A 50 -29.68 -7.02 9.74
N PHE A 51 -29.07 -5.85 9.96
CA PHE A 51 -27.71 -5.58 9.46
C PHE A 51 -26.65 -6.52 10.04
N ALA A 52 -26.78 -6.90 11.31
CA ALA A 52 -25.86 -7.85 11.94
C ALA A 52 -25.97 -9.24 11.30
N TRP A 53 -27.20 -9.71 11.00
CA TRP A 53 -27.43 -10.98 10.28
C TRP A 53 -26.87 -10.94 8.86
N ILE A 54 -27.15 -9.87 8.10
CA ILE A 54 -26.58 -9.68 6.75
C ILE A 54 -25.05 -9.71 6.80
N ALA A 55 -24.45 -8.95 7.72
CA ALA A 55 -22.99 -8.91 7.87
C ALA A 55 -22.41 -10.28 8.27
N LEU A 56 -23.13 -11.07 9.07
CA LEU A 56 -22.73 -12.41 9.45
C LEU A 56 -22.77 -13.37 8.25
N ILE A 57 -23.84 -13.35 7.45
CA ILE A 57 -23.97 -14.16 6.22
C ILE A 57 -22.86 -13.80 5.23
N LEU A 58 -22.66 -12.52 4.95
CA LEU A 58 -21.59 -12.04 4.07
C LEU A 58 -20.21 -12.46 4.57
N LYS A 59 -19.98 -12.45 5.88
CA LYS A 59 -18.72 -12.90 6.49
C LYS A 59 -18.51 -14.40 6.32
N VAL A 60 -19.56 -15.22 6.44
CA VAL A 60 -19.48 -16.67 6.19
C VAL A 60 -19.17 -16.95 4.73
N PHE A 61 -19.91 -16.31 3.81
CA PHE A 61 -19.66 -16.41 2.38
C PHE A 61 -18.23 -15.99 2.00
N TRP A 62 -17.78 -14.84 2.51
CA TRP A 62 -16.41 -14.37 2.32
C TRP A 62 -15.38 -15.32 2.91
N GLY A 63 -15.71 -15.99 4.03
CA GLY A 63 -14.92 -17.04 4.63
C GLY A 63 -14.56 -18.14 3.62
N PHE A 64 -15.56 -18.71 2.96
CA PHE A 64 -15.36 -19.71 1.91
C PHE A 64 -14.69 -19.13 0.67
N LEU A 65 -15.22 -18.03 0.12
CA LEU A 65 -14.71 -17.40 -1.09
C LEU A 65 -13.22 -17.07 -0.98
N SER A 66 -12.78 -16.58 0.19
CA SER A 66 -11.37 -16.25 0.42
C SER A 66 -10.44 -17.47 0.34
N LYS A 67 -10.90 -18.68 0.69
CA LYS A 67 -10.09 -19.91 0.62
C LYS A 67 -10.00 -20.43 -0.81
N PHE A 68 -11.12 -20.39 -1.54
CA PHE A 68 -11.12 -20.66 -2.98
C PHE A 68 -10.25 -19.66 -3.74
N ALA A 69 -10.35 -18.37 -3.46
CA ALA A 69 -9.53 -17.34 -4.09
C ALA A 69 -8.05 -17.50 -3.74
N TYR A 70 -7.72 -17.79 -2.48
CA TYR A 70 -6.34 -18.06 -2.07
C TYR A 70 -5.75 -19.26 -2.82
N LEU A 71 -6.40 -20.42 -2.78
CA LEU A 71 -5.89 -21.61 -3.45
C LEU A 71 -5.92 -21.45 -4.98
N GLY A 72 -6.97 -20.87 -5.54
CA GLY A 72 -7.14 -20.68 -6.98
C GLY A 72 -6.15 -19.69 -7.57
N ILE A 73 -6.01 -18.50 -6.98
CA ILE A 73 -5.22 -17.40 -7.56
C ILE A 73 -3.75 -17.50 -7.13
N VAL A 74 -3.49 -17.84 -5.86
CA VAL A 74 -2.13 -17.77 -5.29
C VAL A 74 -1.36 -19.07 -5.49
N VAL A 75 -2.05 -20.22 -5.51
CA VAL A 75 -1.41 -21.54 -5.59
C VAL A 75 -1.60 -22.18 -6.96
N TYR A 76 -2.85 -22.39 -7.39
CA TYR A 76 -3.20 -23.14 -8.59
C TYR A 76 -2.90 -22.39 -9.90
N LEU A 77 -3.34 -21.13 -10.02
CA LEU A 77 -3.20 -20.35 -11.26
C LEU A 77 -1.74 -20.24 -11.75
N PRO A 78 -0.73 -19.96 -10.91
CA PRO A 78 0.67 -19.94 -11.36
C PRO A 78 1.15 -21.27 -11.96
N ILE A 79 0.67 -22.40 -11.46
CA ILE A 79 1.03 -23.74 -11.95
C ILE A 79 0.46 -23.93 -13.36
N VAL A 80 -0.82 -23.63 -13.54
CA VAL A 80 -1.48 -23.74 -14.85
C VAL A 80 -0.90 -22.76 -15.86
N LEU A 81 -0.49 -21.56 -15.46
CA LEU A 81 0.09 -20.58 -16.37
C LEU A 81 1.48 -20.97 -16.88
N LEU A 82 2.29 -21.65 -16.07
CA LEU A 82 3.67 -21.99 -16.42
C LEU A 82 3.81 -23.41 -16.95
N HIS A 83 3.00 -24.35 -16.47
CA HIS A 83 3.23 -25.79 -16.60
C HIS A 83 1.96 -26.59 -16.91
N LYS A 84 1.05 -26.00 -17.70
CA LYS A 84 -0.22 -26.63 -18.09
C LYS A 84 -0.08 -28.03 -18.68
N GLU A 85 0.99 -28.26 -19.43
CA GLU A 85 1.26 -29.50 -20.16
C GLU A 85 1.88 -30.61 -19.30
N MET A 86 2.25 -30.32 -18.03
CA MET A 86 2.78 -31.34 -17.12
C MET A 86 1.71 -32.36 -16.71
N PRO A 87 2.10 -33.61 -16.36
CA PRO A 87 1.19 -34.57 -15.74
C PRO A 87 0.53 -34.03 -14.47
N LEU A 88 -0.74 -34.38 -14.23
CA LEU A 88 -1.51 -33.87 -13.07
C LEU A 88 -0.84 -34.18 -11.72
N ALA A 89 -0.17 -35.33 -11.60
CA ALA A 89 0.57 -35.70 -10.38
C ALA A 89 1.74 -34.74 -10.08
N GLU A 90 2.48 -34.30 -11.11
CA GLU A 90 3.58 -33.33 -10.95
C GLU A 90 3.04 -31.93 -10.65
N GLN A 91 1.93 -31.54 -11.28
CA GLN A 91 1.23 -30.30 -10.94
C GLN A 91 0.71 -30.30 -9.49
N TYR A 92 0.25 -31.45 -8.99
CA TYR A 92 -0.19 -31.60 -7.61
C TYR A 92 0.98 -31.51 -6.62
N ALA A 93 2.15 -32.09 -6.94
CA ALA A 93 3.35 -31.92 -6.13
C ALA A 93 3.77 -30.43 -6.05
N LEU A 94 3.71 -29.69 -7.16
CA LEU A 94 3.94 -28.24 -7.17
C LEU A 94 2.89 -27.48 -6.32
N PHE A 95 1.62 -27.90 -6.37
CA PHE A 95 0.55 -27.36 -5.55
C PHE A 95 0.84 -27.55 -4.06
N LEU A 96 1.19 -28.77 -3.64
CA LEU A 96 1.56 -29.09 -2.26
C LEU A 96 2.77 -28.29 -1.81
N HIS A 97 3.81 -28.20 -2.63
CA HIS A 97 5.02 -27.43 -2.32
C HIS A 97 4.69 -25.96 -2.02
N ILE A 98 4.01 -25.27 -2.95
CA ILE A 98 3.63 -23.87 -2.77
C ILE A 98 2.71 -23.71 -1.56
N PHE A 99 1.70 -24.58 -1.44
CA PHE A 99 0.74 -24.53 -0.35
C PHE A 99 1.41 -24.71 1.02
N ILE A 100 2.33 -25.66 1.16
CA ILE A 100 3.02 -25.94 2.42
C ILE A 100 3.94 -24.77 2.78
N ILE A 101 4.76 -24.27 1.87
CA ILE A 101 5.65 -23.14 2.16
C ILE A 101 4.84 -21.90 2.58
N LEU A 102 3.80 -21.54 1.83
CA LEU A 102 3.00 -20.35 2.15
C LEU A 102 2.14 -20.53 3.41
N SER A 103 1.56 -21.71 3.62
CA SER A 103 0.55 -21.93 4.68
C SER A 103 1.17 -22.44 5.99
N PHE A 104 2.25 -23.21 5.93
CA PHE A 104 2.94 -23.72 7.13
C PHE A 104 4.09 -22.81 7.57
N ILE A 105 4.82 -22.18 6.64
CA ILE A 105 5.96 -21.33 7.02
C ILE A 105 5.54 -19.86 7.07
N VAL A 106 5.07 -19.30 5.95
CA VAL A 106 4.77 -17.86 5.87
C VAL A 106 3.61 -17.48 6.79
N ALA A 107 2.51 -18.23 6.78
CA ALA A 107 1.36 -17.94 7.61
C ALA A 107 1.61 -18.16 9.12
N ALA A 108 2.58 -19.00 9.51
CA ALA A 108 2.94 -19.22 10.91
C ALA A 108 3.47 -17.96 11.62
N VAL A 109 4.12 -17.07 10.86
CA VAL A 109 4.71 -15.83 11.36
C VAL A 109 3.81 -14.62 11.08
N SER A 110 3.25 -14.56 9.86
CA SER A 110 2.50 -13.38 9.40
C SER A 110 1.07 -13.33 9.94
N TYR A 111 0.47 -14.48 10.20
CA TYR A 111 -0.87 -14.58 10.74
C TYR A 111 -0.73 -15.09 12.18
N VAL A 112 -1.24 -14.36 13.17
CA VAL A 112 -1.30 -14.77 14.59
C VAL A 112 -2.59 -14.24 15.19
N PHE A 113 -3.35 -15.04 15.93
CA PHE A 113 -4.62 -14.66 16.49
C PHE A 113 -4.52 -14.17 17.94
N ILE A 114 -3.78 -14.84 18.82
CA ILE A 114 -3.78 -14.44 20.24
C ILE A 114 -3.13 -13.07 20.41
N LEU A 115 -2.06 -12.82 19.65
CA LEU A 115 -1.26 -11.59 19.70
C LEU A 115 -1.55 -10.58 18.55
N GLU A 116 -2.60 -10.77 17.74
CA GLU A 116 -2.99 -9.70 16.77
C GLU A 116 -3.52 -8.46 17.51
N PRO A 117 -3.08 -7.25 17.12
CA PRO A 117 -3.77 -6.02 17.48
C PRO A 117 -5.13 -5.97 16.79
N LYS A 118 -6.20 -6.02 17.58
CA LYS A 118 -7.56 -6.00 17.02
C LYS A 118 -8.50 -5.16 17.89
N ARG A 119 -9.22 -4.24 17.25
CA ARG A 119 -10.20 -3.36 17.91
C ARG A 119 -11.26 -4.14 18.71
N ASP A 120 -11.69 -5.29 18.21
CA ASP A 120 -12.64 -6.17 18.93
C ASP A 120 -12.11 -6.61 20.30
N LYS A 121 -10.81 -6.88 20.42
CA LYS A 121 -10.18 -7.26 21.70
C LYS A 121 -10.22 -6.10 22.67
N TYR A 122 -9.87 -4.90 22.20
CA TYR A 122 -9.95 -3.67 22.99
C TYR A 122 -11.38 -3.44 23.49
N ILE A 123 -12.38 -3.46 22.60
CA ILE A 123 -13.78 -3.24 22.99
C ILE A 123 -14.24 -4.30 23.98
N CYS A 124 -14.06 -5.59 23.68
CA CYS A 124 -14.60 -6.66 24.52
C CYS A 124 -13.91 -6.78 25.88
N VAL A 125 -12.57 -6.68 25.92
CA VAL A 125 -11.79 -6.98 27.14
C VAL A 125 -11.45 -5.73 27.96
N LYS A 126 -11.20 -4.58 27.30
CA LYS A 126 -10.89 -3.32 28.01
C LYS A 126 -12.14 -2.52 28.34
N LEU A 127 -13.02 -2.29 27.35
CA LEU A 127 -14.21 -1.45 27.56
C LEU A 127 -15.35 -2.24 28.23
N MET A 128 -15.73 -3.39 27.66
CA MET A 128 -16.85 -4.20 28.15
C MET A 128 -16.46 -5.16 29.29
N ARG A 129 -15.19 -5.12 29.73
CA ARG A 129 -14.65 -5.89 30.87
C ARG A 129 -14.90 -7.40 30.83
N ILE A 130 -15.08 -7.99 29.64
CA ILE A 130 -15.16 -9.45 29.50
C ILE A 130 -13.82 -10.05 29.95
N PRO A 131 -13.82 -11.07 30.85
CA PRO A 131 -12.59 -11.72 31.28
C PRO A 131 -11.77 -12.22 30.09
N ALA A 132 -10.49 -11.84 30.04
CA ALA A 132 -9.61 -12.11 28.90
C ALA A 132 -9.54 -13.60 28.54
N LYS A 133 -9.49 -14.48 29.55
CA LYS A 133 -9.49 -15.94 29.37
C LYS A 133 -10.76 -16.44 28.67
N GLN A 134 -11.94 -15.99 29.13
CA GLN A 134 -13.22 -16.39 28.53
C GLN A 134 -13.34 -15.88 27.08
N TYR A 135 -12.94 -14.63 26.84
CA TYR A 135 -12.89 -14.06 25.50
C TYR A 135 -11.98 -14.88 24.57
N MET A 136 -10.76 -15.19 25.01
CA MET A 136 -9.79 -15.90 24.19
C MET A 136 -10.24 -17.31 23.88
N HIS A 137 -10.73 -18.07 24.86
CA HIS A 137 -11.25 -19.41 24.61
C HIS A 137 -12.42 -19.38 23.61
N ALA A 138 -13.41 -18.51 23.83
CA ALA A 138 -14.59 -18.41 22.96
C ALA A 138 -14.23 -18.04 21.51
N THR A 139 -13.29 -17.12 21.35
CA THR A 139 -12.88 -16.64 20.02
C THR A 139 -11.90 -17.57 19.32
N LEU A 140 -10.97 -18.21 20.04
CA LEU A 140 -10.06 -19.22 19.49
C LEU A 140 -10.83 -20.42 18.95
N LEU A 141 -11.79 -20.94 19.72
CA LEU A 141 -12.61 -22.07 19.28
C LEU A 141 -13.37 -21.71 17.99
N LEU A 142 -14.06 -20.58 17.98
CA LEU A 142 -14.82 -20.15 16.80
C LEU A 142 -13.91 -19.96 15.58
N LYS A 143 -12.75 -19.31 15.76
CA LYS A 143 -11.79 -19.11 14.67
C LYS A 143 -11.19 -20.42 14.17
N GLY A 144 -10.80 -21.33 15.06
CA GLY A 144 -10.27 -22.65 14.69
C GLY A 144 -11.30 -23.49 13.91
N LEU A 145 -12.54 -23.55 14.40
CA LEU A 145 -13.63 -24.27 13.72
C LEU A 145 -13.95 -23.66 12.35
N THR A 146 -14.16 -22.34 12.28
CA THR A 146 -14.42 -21.67 11.00
C THR A 146 -13.25 -21.80 10.03
N PHE A 147 -12.01 -21.76 10.52
CA PHE A 147 -10.82 -21.98 9.69
C PHE A 147 -10.84 -23.37 9.06
N PHE A 148 -11.07 -24.42 9.85
CA PHE A 148 -11.20 -25.79 9.35
C PHE A 148 -12.34 -25.92 8.34
N ILE A 149 -13.55 -25.49 8.73
CA ILE A 149 -14.76 -25.59 7.90
C ILE A 149 -14.60 -24.86 6.56
N TYR A 150 -13.94 -23.69 6.54
CA TYR A 150 -13.74 -22.95 5.29
C TYR A 150 -12.67 -23.56 4.39
N TYR A 151 -11.65 -24.23 4.94
CA TYR A 151 -10.60 -24.86 4.14
C TYR A 151 -11.00 -26.22 3.57
N VAL A 152 -11.84 -27.00 4.27
CA VAL A 152 -12.21 -28.36 3.84
C VAL A 152 -12.77 -28.36 2.41
N PRO A 153 -13.86 -27.63 2.07
CA PRO A 153 -14.41 -27.65 0.72
C PRO A 153 -13.44 -27.17 -0.35
N ALA A 154 -12.63 -26.16 -0.03
CA ALA A 154 -11.69 -25.60 -0.97
C ALA A 154 -10.58 -26.62 -1.31
N LEU A 155 -9.94 -27.21 -0.30
CA LEU A 155 -8.89 -28.20 -0.50
C LEU A 155 -9.42 -29.50 -1.15
N THR A 156 -10.64 -29.93 -0.83
CA THR A 156 -11.24 -31.11 -1.48
C THR A 156 -11.53 -30.86 -2.96
N VAL A 157 -11.99 -29.66 -3.33
CA VAL A 157 -12.22 -29.31 -4.74
C VAL A 157 -10.90 -29.30 -5.51
N PHE A 158 -9.84 -28.69 -4.97
CA PHE A 158 -8.54 -28.70 -5.64
C PHE A 158 -7.91 -30.09 -5.71
N ALA A 159 -8.10 -30.96 -4.70
CA ALA A 159 -7.69 -32.36 -4.79
C ALA A 159 -8.38 -33.09 -5.95
N GLY A 160 -9.69 -32.86 -6.14
CA GLY A 160 -10.45 -33.43 -7.26
C GLY A 160 -10.01 -32.90 -8.64
N ILE A 161 -9.56 -31.64 -8.73
CA ILE A 161 -9.03 -31.06 -9.98
C ILE A 161 -7.76 -31.80 -10.45
N PHE A 162 -6.95 -32.29 -9.52
CA PHE A 162 -5.72 -33.03 -9.82
C PHE A 162 -5.93 -34.56 -9.92
N ASP A 163 -7.18 -35.03 -9.89
CA ASP A 163 -7.54 -36.46 -9.91
C ASP A 163 -6.95 -37.27 -8.74
N VAL A 164 -6.81 -36.62 -7.58
CA VAL A 164 -6.29 -37.22 -6.33
C VAL A 164 -7.46 -37.54 -5.39
N PRO A 165 -7.40 -38.63 -4.59
CA PRO A 165 -8.48 -38.98 -3.67
C PRO A 165 -8.88 -37.83 -2.73
N LEU A 166 -10.17 -37.54 -2.65
CA LEU A 166 -10.73 -36.39 -1.92
C LEU A 166 -10.32 -36.31 -0.43
N TRP A 167 -9.97 -37.44 0.18
CA TRP A 167 -9.49 -37.49 1.56
C TRP A 167 -8.20 -36.67 1.76
N HIS A 168 -7.37 -36.48 0.72
CA HIS A 168 -6.17 -35.64 0.77
C HIS A 168 -6.53 -34.20 1.16
N GLY A 169 -7.61 -33.65 0.59
CA GLY A 169 -8.07 -32.31 0.91
C GLY A 169 -8.55 -32.16 2.35
N ILE A 170 -9.30 -33.15 2.85
CA ILE A 170 -9.77 -33.19 4.25
C ILE A 170 -8.58 -33.30 5.20
N TRP A 171 -7.64 -34.20 4.89
CA TRP A 171 -6.47 -34.44 5.74
C TRP A 171 -5.52 -33.24 5.77
N LEU A 172 -5.27 -32.58 4.64
CA LEU A 172 -4.53 -31.30 4.61
C LEU A 172 -5.20 -30.24 5.47
N ALA A 173 -6.53 -30.15 5.47
CA ALA A 173 -7.25 -29.21 6.31
C ALA A 173 -7.05 -29.52 7.82
N VAL A 174 -7.04 -30.81 8.19
CA VAL A 174 -6.73 -31.25 9.56
C VAL A 174 -5.29 -30.86 9.94
N LEU A 175 -4.31 -31.22 9.11
CA LEU A 175 -2.89 -30.91 9.35
C LEU A 175 -2.66 -29.40 9.47
N LEU A 176 -3.22 -28.61 8.55
CA LEU A 176 -3.10 -27.16 8.57
C LEU A 176 -3.74 -26.56 9.83
N THR A 177 -4.90 -27.08 10.26
CA THR A 177 -5.57 -26.61 11.47
C THR A 177 -4.78 -26.96 12.73
N ALA A 178 -4.25 -28.19 12.83
CA ALA A 178 -3.38 -28.60 13.92
C ALA A 178 -2.11 -27.75 13.98
N TRP A 179 -1.43 -27.58 12.84
CA TRP A 179 -0.28 -26.70 12.71
C TRP A 179 -0.59 -25.26 13.11
N ARG A 180 -1.77 -24.77 12.75
CA ARG A 180 -2.21 -23.44 13.14
C ARG A 180 -2.26 -23.27 14.66
N ILE A 181 -2.74 -24.27 15.39
CA ILE A 181 -2.75 -24.26 16.86
C ILE A 181 -1.32 -24.28 17.41
N VAL A 182 -0.42 -25.07 16.83
CA VAL A 182 1.01 -25.09 17.19
C VAL A 182 1.63 -23.71 17.06
N THR A 183 1.39 -23.01 15.94
CA THR A 183 1.98 -21.69 15.70
C THR A 183 1.46 -20.63 16.66
N GLU A 184 0.18 -20.66 17.06
CA GLU A 184 -0.36 -19.80 18.11
C GLU A 184 0.33 -20.07 19.46
N ALA A 185 0.50 -21.34 19.82
CA ALA A 185 1.16 -21.74 21.06
C ALA A 185 2.61 -21.29 21.11
N LEU A 186 3.36 -21.46 20.01
CA LEU A 186 4.75 -21.03 19.89
C LEU A 186 4.90 -19.51 20.01
N ASN A 187 4.05 -18.74 19.32
CA ASN A 187 4.05 -17.28 19.44
C ASN A 187 3.73 -16.82 20.87
N LEU A 188 2.78 -17.49 21.52
CA LEU A 188 2.40 -17.19 22.91
C LEU A 188 3.52 -17.55 23.90
N TRP A 189 4.14 -18.71 23.73
CA TRP A 189 5.30 -19.13 24.53
C TRP A 189 6.49 -18.19 24.37
N PHE A 190 6.78 -17.76 23.14
CA PHE A 190 7.86 -16.82 22.86
C PHE A 190 7.58 -15.45 23.50
N PHE A 191 6.33 -14.99 23.46
CA PHE A 191 5.90 -13.78 24.15
C PHE A 191 6.09 -13.89 25.67
N ASP A 192 5.73 -15.00 26.29
CA ASP A 192 5.93 -15.19 27.74
C ASP A 192 7.41 -15.20 28.14
N LYS A 193 8.27 -15.84 27.32
CA LYS A 193 9.69 -15.95 27.62
C LYS A 193 10.48 -14.67 27.37
N LYS A 194 10.14 -13.91 26.33
CA LYS A 194 10.94 -12.75 25.88
C LYS A 194 10.21 -11.42 25.94
N GLY A 195 8.90 -11.40 26.19
CA GLY A 195 8.06 -10.19 26.11
C GLY A 195 7.89 -9.64 24.69
N ILE A 196 8.34 -10.37 23.67
CA ILE A 196 8.37 -9.90 22.27
C ILE A 196 7.14 -10.41 21.53
N VAL A 197 6.41 -9.50 20.88
CA VAL A 197 5.32 -9.82 19.95
C VAL A 197 5.85 -9.82 18.52
N LEU A 198 6.13 -11.00 17.97
CA LEU A 198 6.77 -11.17 16.65
C LEU A 198 5.98 -10.52 15.51
N VAL A 199 4.64 -10.63 15.53
CA VAL A 199 3.77 -10.04 14.49
C VAL A 199 3.86 -8.51 14.43
N LYS A 200 4.35 -7.84 15.48
CA LYS A 200 4.60 -6.38 15.49
C LYS A 200 5.96 -6.00 14.88
N LYS A 201 6.88 -6.95 14.68
CA LYS A 201 8.19 -6.71 14.06
C LYS A 201 8.05 -6.81 12.55
N MET A 202 7.59 -5.73 11.92
CA MET A 202 7.28 -5.68 10.49
C MET A 202 8.45 -6.10 9.60
N SER A 203 9.69 -5.69 9.90
CA SER A 203 10.86 -6.14 9.13
C SER A 203 11.00 -7.66 9.13
N TRP A 204 10.84 -8.31 10.29
CA TRP A 204 10.89 -9.77 10.41
C TRP A 204 9.77 -10.45 9.62
N VAL A 205 8.53 -9.98 9.78
CA VAL A 205 7.36 -10.53 9.07
C VAL A 205 7.53 -10.41 7.55
N TRP A 206 7.95 -9.24 7.06
CA TRP A 206 8.19 -9.02 5.63
C TRP A 206 9.37 -9.81 5.08
N SER A 207 10.44 -10.00 5.87
CA SER A 207 11.54 -10.89 5.48
C SER A 207 11.08 -12.34 5.32
N VAL A 208 10.27 -12.86 6.24
CA VAL A 208 9.71 -14.21 6.15
C VAL A 208 8.74 -14.34 4.97
N ILE A 209 7.90 -13.33 4.71
CA ILE A 209 7.01 -13.31 3.54
C ILE A 209 7.84 -13.31 2.24
N GLY A 210 8.84 -12.43 2.13
CA GLY A 210 9.67 -12.31 0.94
C GLY A 210 10.48 -13.58 0.66
N LEU A 211 11.18 -14.11 1.67
CA LEU A 211 11.94 -15.36 1.56
C LEU A 211 11.01 -16.55 1.30
N GLY A 212 9.87 -16.64 1.98
CA GLY A 212 8.91 -17.72 1.77
C GLY A 212 8.25 -17.68 0.39
N ALA A 213 7.97 -16.49 -0.14
CA ALA A 213 7.51 -16.35 -1.52
C ALA A 213 8.57 -16.78 -2.53
N LEU A 214 9.84 -16.40 -2.32
CA LEU A 214 10.95 -16.89 -3.15
C LEU A 214 11.06 -18.42 -3.09
N LEU A 215 11.01 -19.02 -1.90
CA LEU A 215 11.08 -20.48 -1.71
C LEU A 215 9.87 -21.21 -2.29
N ALA A 216 8.70 -20.60 -2.31
CA ALA A 216 7.49 -21.17 -2.90
C ALA A 216 7.54 -21.14 -4.44
N TYR A 217 7.91 -20.00 -5.04
CA TYR A 217 7.77 -19.78 -6.48
C TYR A 217 9.05 -19.97 -7.30
N PHE A 218 10.24 -19.91 -6.70
CA PHE A 218 11.48 -20.21 -7.43
C PHE A 218 11.52 -21.66 -7.94
N PRO A 219 11.16 -22.69 -7.15
CA PRO A 219 11.13 -24.06 -7.63
C PRO A 219 10.03 -24.29 -8.67
N LEU A 220 8.90 -23.57 -8.54
CA LEU A 220 7.86 -23.53 -9.56
C LEU A 220 8.42 -23.09 -10.91
N TYR A 221 9.26 -22.06 -10.98
CA TYR A 221 9.88 -21.62 -12.24
C TYR A 221 10.74 -22.72 -12.88
N LEU A 222 11.40 -23.55 -12.07
CA LEU A 222 12.22 -24.67 -12.51
C LEU A 222 11.41 -25.95 -12.82
N GLY A 223 10.09 -25.94 -12.57
CA GLY A 223 9.24 -27.12 -12.71
C GLY A 223 9.54 -28.22 -11.67
N TYR A 224 10.15 -27.86 -10.53
CA TYR A 224 10.59 -28.80 -9.52
C TYR A 224 9.86 -28.57 -8.18
N ALA A 225 9.38 -29.65 -7.57
CA ALA A 225 8.76 -29.63 -6.24
C ALA A 225 9.64 -30.38 -5.23
N PHE A 226 9.93 -29.72 -4.09
CA PHE A 226 10.63 -30.39 -2.99
C PHE A 226 9.71 -31.32 -2.19
N VAL A 227 8.41 -31.06 -2.23
CA VAL A 227 7.39 -31.86 -1.54
C VAL A 227 6.52 -32.54 -2.59
N ASN A 228 6.38 -33.85 -2.45
CA ASN A 228 5.47 -34.69 -3.22
C ASN A 228 4.48 -35.38 -2.26
N ASP A 229 3.55 -36.15 -2.79
CA ASP A 229 2.52 -36.82 -2.00
C ASP A 229 3.12 -37.71 -0.91
N ALA A 230 4.16 -38.49 -1.25
CA ALA A 230 4.83 -39.39 -0.32
C ALA A 230 5.47 -38.66 0.87
N THR A 231 6.07 -37.49 0.65
CA THR A 231 6.71 -36.71 1.71
C THR A 231 5.71 -35.84 2.48
N GLY A 232 4.80 -35.19 1.77
CA GLY A 232 3.77 -34.31 2.33
C GLY A 232 2.75 -35.04 3.20
N PHE A 233 2.45 -36.30 2.88
CA PHE A 233 1.51 -37.15 3.61
C PHE A 233 2.17 -38.30 4.37
N SER A 234 3.50 -38.24 4.56
CA SER A 234 4.19 -39.27 5.33
C SER A 234 3.55 -39.43 6.72
N VAL A 235 3.23 -40.67 7.09
CA VAL A 235 2.55 -41.01 8.35
C VAL A 235 3.27 -40.42 9.56
N PRO A 236 4.62 -40.50 9.68
CA PRO A 236 5.34 -39.92 10.82
C PRO A 236 5.16 -38.40 10.94
N VAL A 237 5.25 -37.66 9.83
CA VAL A 237 5.14 -36.19 9.84
C VAL A 237 3.71 -35.77 10.15
N SER A 238 2.73 -36.43 9.53
CA SER A 238 1.32 -36.15 9.77
C SER A 238 0.93 -36.38 11.23
N LEU A 239 1.35 -37.51 11.81
CA LEU A 239 1.09 -37.86 13.20
C LEU A 239 1.78 -36.88 14.15
N LEU A 240 3.04 -36.49 13.87
CA LEU A 240 3.76 -35.49 14.65
C LEU A 240 3.00 -34.15 14.69
N ILE A 241 2.52 -33.65 13.55
CA ILE A 241 1.77 -32.38 13.49
C ILE A 241 0.48 -32.46 14.31
N VAL A 242 -0.26 -33.57 14.23
CA VAL A 242 -1.51 -33.75 14.99
C VAL A 242 -1.22 -33.83 16.50
N VAL A 243 -0.22 -34.59 16.91
CA VAL A 243 0.18 -34.71 18.32
C VAL A 243 0.65 -33.37 18.88
N LEU A 244 1.52 -32.66 18.15
CA LEU A 244 1.96 -31.31 18.53
C LEU A 244 0.78 -30.34 18.60
N GLY A 245 -0.18 -30.43 17.67
CA GLY A 245 -1.42 -29.66 17.69
C GLY A 245 -2.25 -29.92 18.95
N GLY A 246 -2.37 -31.18 19.38
CA GLY A 246 -3.02 -31.57 20.63
C GLY A 246 -2.32 -31.00 21.86
N ILE A 247 -0.99 -31.14 21.94
CA ILE A 247 -0.18 -30.58 23.04
C ILE A 247 -0.33 -29.05 23.08
N ALA A 248 -0.25 -28.39 21.93
CA ALA A 248 -0.43 -26.94 21.80
C ALA A 248 -1.84 -26.48 22.20
N ALA A 249 -2.88 -27.25 21.86
CA ALA A 249 -4.25 -26.96 22.30
C ALA A 249 -4.40 -27.04 23.82
N VAL A 250 -3.79 -28.04 24.46
CA VAL A 250 -3.77 -28.17 25.93
C VAL A 250 -3.01 -27.02 26.57
N TYR A 251 -1.85 -26.65 26.02
CA TYR A 251 -1.06 -25.50 26.48
C TYR A 251 -1.88 -24.20 26.43
N ILE A 252 -2.50 -23.91 25.29
CA ILE A 252 -3.37 -22.73 25.10
C ILE A 252 -4.56 -22.79 26.07
N GLY A 253 -5.21 -23.94 26.24
CA GLY A 253 -6.36 -24.09 27.14
C GLY A 253 -6.02 -23.87 28.63
N LYS A 254 -4.80 -24.20 29.06
CA LYS A 254 -4.30 -24.02 30.43
C LYS A 254 -3.59 -22.69 30.67
N TYR A 255 -3.38 -21.89 29.62
CA TYR A 255 -2.63 -20.64 29.71
C TYR A 255 -3.24 -19.64 30.73
N PRO A 256 -2.48 -19.19 31.74
CA PRO A 256 -3.04 -18.36 32.81
C PRO A 256 -3.12 -16.86 32.45
N ASN A 257 -2.17 -16.35 31.68
CA ASN A 257 -1.90 -14.91 31.57
C ASN A 257 -2.50 -14.24 30.33
N TYR A 258 -3.73 -14.62 29.95
CA TYR A 258 -4.41 -14.04 28.79
C TYR A 258 -4.61 -12.52 28.89
N ARG A 259 -4.71 -11.98 30.11
CA ARG A 259 -4.83 -10.54 30.32
C ARG A 259 -3.60 -9.79 29.82
N SER A 260 -2.40 -10.26 30.15
CA SER A 260 -1.14 -9.66 29.69
C SER A 260 -1.03 -9.69 28.17
N ALA A 261 -1.32 -10.85 27.56
CA ALA A 261 -1.31 -11.01 26.11
C ALA A 261 -2.26 -10.03 25.39
N VAL A 262 -3.47 -9.81 25.93
CA VAL A 262 -4.41 -8.81 25.38
C VAL A 262 -3.90 -7.40 25.59
N ASP A 263 -3.39 -7.08 26.78
CA ASP A 263 -3.00 -5.72 27.15
C ASP A 263 -1.85 -5.19 26.28
N VAL A 264 -0.89 -6.03 25.92
CA VAL A 264 0.24 -5.65 25.03
C VAL A 264 -0.21 -5.35 23.59
N VAL A 265 -1.31 -5.94 23.13
CA VAL A 265 -1.81 -5.80 21.74
C VAL A 265 -3.02 -4.87 21.64
N THR A 266 -3.45 -4.30 22.77
CA THR A 266 -4.60 -3.38 22.86
C THR A 266 -4.24 -2.02 23.46
N LYS A 267 -2.96 -1.61 23.40
CA LYS A 267 -2.53 -0.27 23.83
C LYS A 267 -3.22 0.80 22.99
N ILE A 268 -3.74 1.86 23.63
CA ILE A 268 -4.52 2.91 22.96
C ILE A 268 -3.72 3.61 21.85
N ASP A 269 -2.40 3.74 22.04
CA ASP A 269 -1.48 4.31 21.06
C ASP A 269 -1.01 3.30 19.99
N ASP A 270 -1.55 2.08 19.97
CA ASP A 270 -1.20 1.12 18.92
C ASP A 270 -1.75 1.61 17.58
N PRO A 271 -0.89 1.96 16.60
CA PRO A 271 -1.31 2.55 15.34
C PRO A 271 -2.27 1.65 14.54
N LEU A 272 -2.22 0.33 14.79
CA LEU A 272 -3.07 -0.67 14.14
C LEU A 272 -4.52 -0.68 14.70
N LEU A 273 -4.76 -0.04 15.85
CA LEU A 273 -6.10 0.11 16.43
C LEU A 273 -6.79 1.39 15.95
N ASP A 274 -6.01 2.44 15.65
CA ASP A 274 -6.50 3.70 15.08
C ASP A 274 -5.75 4.08 13.80
N MET A 275 -6.16 3.41 12.72
CA MET A 275 -5.65 3.67 11.37
C MET A 275 -5.78 5.14 10.93
N ASN A 276 -6.79 5.87 11.43
CA ASN A 276 -6.97 7.28 11.07
C ASN A 276 -5.90 8.15 11.72
N ARG A 277 -5.63 7.92 13.02
CA ARG A 277 -4.54 8.57 13.74
C ARG A 277 -3.19 8.23 13.14
N MET A 278 -2.92 6.95 12.84
CA MET A 278 -1.68 6.53 12.17
C MET A 278 -1.49 7.23 10.82
N MET A 279 -2.53 7.30 9.98
CA MET A 279 -2.45 8.02 8.71
C MET A 279 -2.22 9.52 8.89
N LYS A 280 -2.83 10.14 9.92
CA LYS A 280 -2.63 11.56 10.25
C LYS A 280 -1.18 11.81 10.71
N GLU A 281 -0.68 11.03 11.66
CA GLU A 281 0.68 11.12 12.17
C GLU A 281 1.72 10.88 11.07
N ALA A 282 1.52 9.87 10.21
CA ALA A 282 2.39 9.63 9.06
C ALA A 282 2.41 10.81 8.08
N ARG A 283 1.24 11.45 7.83
CA ARG A 283 1.16 12.62 6.95
C ARG A 283 1.87 13.84 7.53
N VAL A 284 1.88 14.01 8.84
CA VAL A 284 2.61 15.07 9.55
C VAL A 284 4.10 14.77 9.53
N ALA A 285 4.50 13.55 9.88
CA ALA A 285 5.91 13.13 9.88
C ALA A 285 6.58 13.25 8.50
N ASP A 286 5.81 13.09 7.40
CA ASP A 286 6.28 13.27 6.02
C ASP A 286 6.65 14.73 5.68
N VAL A 287 6.12 15.71 6.41
CA VAL A 287 6.37 17.15 6.17
C VAL A 287 7.06 17.86 7.33
N GLN A 288 7.08 17.28 8.52
CA GLN A 288 7.66 17.90 9.71
C GLN A 288 9.19 17.93 9.61
N THR A 289 9.76 19.10 9.86
CA THR A 289 11.21 19.29 9.96
C THR A 289 11.71 18.74 11.29
N LYS A 290 12.82 17.98 11.27
CA LYS A 290 13.49 17.57 12.51
C LYS A 290 14.28 18.77 13.03
N GLU A 291 13.78 19.44 14.06
CA GLU A 291 14.41 20.64 14.63
C GLU A 291 15.85 20.40 15.09
N LYS A 292 16.18 19.15 15.45
CA LYS A 292 17.53 18.71 15.84
C LYS A 292 18.58 18.75 14.70
N ASP A 293 18.15 18.92 13.46
CA ASP A 293 19.03 18.93 12.28
C ASP A 293 19.55 20.36 11.94
N PHE A 294 19.27 21.41 12.74
CA PHE A 294 19.65 22.80 12.42
C PHE A 294 20.43 23.52 13.53
N SER A 295 21.54 24.16 13.15
CA SER A 295 22.25 25.17 13.95
C SER A 295 21.82 26.57 13.51
N SER A 296 21.69 27.49 14.47
CA SER A 296 21.41 28.93 14.23
C SER A 296 22.44 29.61 13.33
N GLU A 297 23.62 29.03 13.14
CA GLU A 297 24.70 29.58 12.33
C GLU A 297 24.47 29.38 10.81
N GLU A 298 23.80 28.30 10.39
CA GLU A 298 23.48 28.07 8.97
C GLU A 298 22.50 29.12 8.41
N LEU A 299 21.69 29.74 9.27
CA LEU A 299 20.72 30.78 8.91
C LEU A 299 21.38 32.15 8.66
N LYS A 300 22.63 32.36 9.07
CA LYS A 300 23.39 33.61 8.89
C LYS A 300 24.37 33.57 7.70
N GLY A 301 24.32 32.53 6.88
CA GLY A 301 25.24 32.36 5.76
C GLY A 301 25.09 33.43 4.66
N LYS A 302 26.18 33.69 3.92
CA LYS A 302 26.23 34.55 2.72
C LYS A 302 25.18 34.19 1.63
N ALA A 303 24.54 33.03 1.73
CA ALA A 303 23.56 32.47 0.78
C ALA A 303 22.26 33.29 0.61
N PHE A 304 21.98 34.24 1.51
CA PHE A 304 20.78 35.09 1.45
C PHE A 304 21.06 36.56 1.16
N GLN A 305 22.32 36.95 0.94
CA GLN A 305 22.69 38.32 0.61
C GLN A 305 21.98 38.77 -0.69
N GLY A 306 21.43 39.99 -0.67
CA GLY A 306 20.73 40.60 -1.81
C GLY A 306 19.28 40.13 -2.03
N LYS A 307 18.73 39.24 -1.20
CA LYS A 307 17.31 38.83 -1.28
C LYS A 307 16.46 39.63 -0.30
N THR A 308 15.32 40.13 -0.77
CA THR A 308 14.33 40.88 0.04
C THR A 308 12.92 40.29 -0.12
N GLY A 309 12.01 40.64 0.78
CA GLY A 309 10.58 40.25 0.71
C GLY A 309 10.35 38.75 0.57
N TYR A 310 9.49 38.36 -0.38
CA TYR A 310 9.13 36.95 -0.62
C TYR A 310 10.28 36.10 -1.18
N ALA A 311 11.25 36.71 -1.88
CA ALA A 311 12.43 36.00 -2.35
C ALA A 311 13.31 35.52 -1.18
N TYR A 312 13.45 36.36 -0.14
CA TYR A 312 14.14 36.00 1.09
C TYR A 312 13.39 34.91 1.87
N LEU A 313 12.08 35.07 2.05
CA LEU A 313 11.21 34.09 2.73
C LEU A 313 11.33 32.69 2.11
N ASN A 314 11.14 32.58 0.78
CA ASN A 314 11.21 31.30 0.09
C ASN A 314 12.64 30.73 0.11
N ALA A 315 13.68 31.57 0.05
CA ALA A 315 15.07 31.09 0.16
C ALA A 315 15.36 30.44 1.53
N ILE A 316 14.89 31.04 2.63
CA ILE A 316 14.98 30.42 3.96
C ILE A 316 14.18 29.12 4.01
N PHE A 317 12.96 29.13 3.47
CA PHE A 317 12.12 27.94 3.44
C PHE A 317 12.82 26.76 2.74
N PHE A 318 13.32 26.97 1.52
CA PHE A 318 13.93 25.90 0.73
C PHE A 318 15.29 25.45 1.27
N SER A 319 16.05 26.34 1.92
CA SER A 319 17.30 25.95 2.59
C SER A 319 17.01 25.09 3.82
N ARG A 320 16.08 25.52 4.68
CA ARG A 320 15.65 24.75 5.85
C ARG A 320 15.07 23.38 5.47
N HIS A 321 14.32 23.29 4.37
CA HIS A 321 13.69 22.04 3.97
C HIS A 321 14.46 21.28 2.87
N LYS A 322 15.76 21.58 2.67
CA LYS A 322 16.58 20.98 1.60
C LYS A 322 16.55 19.46 1.60
N ARG A 323 16.56 18.83 2.79
CA ARG A 323 16.44 17.37 2.94
C ARG A 323 15.15 16.82 2.33
N LEU A 324 14.00 17.46 2.59
CA LEU A 324 12.70 17.06 2.04
C LEU A 324 12.63 17.19 0.51
N LEU A 325 13.42 18.12 -0.06
CA LEU A 325 13.47 18.36 -1.50
C LEU A 325 14.48 17.44 -2.21
N ILE A 326 15.66 17.24 -1.63
CA ILE A 326 16.78 16.54 -2.27
C ILE A 326 16.71 15.04 -2.08
N GLN A 327 16.32 14.53 -0.90
CA GLN A 327 16.28 13.07 -0.68
C GLN A 327 15.38 12.33 -1.68
N PRO A 328 14.18 12.83 -2.04
CA PRO A 328 13.37 12.18 -3.06
C PRO A 328 14.03 12.20 -4.44
N ILE A 329 14.73 13.28 -4.80
CA ILE A 329 15.46 13.39 -6.05
C ILE A 329 16.62 12.40 -6.08
N GLN A 330 17.42 12.34 -5.02
CA GLN A 330 18.51 11.37 -4.89
C GLN A 330 18.00 9.93 -5.03
N ARG A 331 16.90 9.57 -4.35
CA ARG A 331 16.29 8.25 -4.51
C ARG A 331 15.87 7.96 -5.95
N ARG A 332 15.28 8.93 -6.66
CA ARG A 332 14.91 8.78 -8.07
C ARG A 332 16.14 8.61 -8.96
N LEU A 333 17.19 9.41 -8.73
CA LEU A 333 18.45 9.28 -9.46
C LEU A 333 19.11 7.91 -9.21
N THR A 334 19.08 7.40 -7.96
CA THR A 334 19.55 6.05 -7.65
C THR A 334 18.73 4.99 -8.39
N ILE A 335 17.39 5.10 -8.42
CA ILE A 335 16.54 4.17 -9.17
C ILE A 335 16.87 4.21 -10.66
N ILE A 336 16.96 5.41 -11.26
CA ILE A 336 17.33 5.59 -12.68
C ILE A 336 18.70 4.97 -12.95
N GLY A 337 19.69 5.22 -12.07
CA GLY A 337 21.05 4.68 -12.20
C GLY A 337 21.09 3.15 -12.09
N VAL A 338 20.37 2.56 -11.13
CA VAL A 338 20.28 1.10 -10.99
C VAL A 338 19.59 0.48 -12.20
N LEU A 339 18.48 1.05 -12.68
CA LEU A 339 17.79 0.58 -13.88
C LEU A 339 18.69 0.68 -15.12
N PHE A 340 19.46 1.76 -15.24
CA PHE A 340 20.44 1.92 -16.31
C PHE A 340 21.53 0.83 -16.27
N ILE A 341 22.13 0.58 -15.10
CA ILE A 341 23.16 -0.48 -14.93
C ILE A 341 22.56 -1.86 -15.26
N VAL A 342 21.37 -2.16 -14.76
CA VAL A 342 20.67 -3.43 -15.06
C VAL A 342 20.41 -3.56 -16.56
N ALA A 343 19.94 -2.51 -17.22
CA ALA A 343 19.73 -2.51 -18.67
C ALA A 343 21.05 -2.78 -19.41
N VAL A 344 22.13 -2.09 -19.06
CA VAL A 344 23.47 -2.33 -19.64
C VAL A 344 23.95 -3.77 -19.40
N LEU A 345 23.77 -4.34 -18.22
CA LEU A 345 24.12 -5.74 -17.93
C LEU A 345 23.30 -6.72 -18.80
N ILE A 346 22.01 -6.47 -18.98
CA ILE A 346 21.17 -7.27 -19.89
C ILE A 346 21.67 -7.16 -21.33
N MET A 347 22.16 -5.98 -21.75
CA MET A 347 22.77 -5.80 -23.07
C MET A 347 23.99 -6.71 -23.27
N PHE A 348 24.83 -6.87 -22.24
CA PHE A 348 26.01 -7.74 -22.30
C PHE A 348 25.68 -9.24 -22.18
N ILE A 349 24.72 -9.62 -21.32
CA ILE A 349 24.40 -11.04 -21.05
C ILE A 349 23.52 -11.64 -22.16
N SER A 350 22.58 -10.87 -22.70
CA SER A 350 21.59 -11.39 -23.67
C SER A 350 21.30 -10.38 -24.79
N PRO A 351 22.07 -10.40 -25.88
CA PRO A 351 21.87 -9.50 -27.03
C PRO A 351 20.47 -9.61 -27.66
N LYS A 352 19.87 -10.81 -27.64
CA LYS A 352 18.50 -11.04 -28.14
C LYS A 352 17.43 -10.35 -27.29
N THR A 353 17.64 -10.28 -25.96
CA THR A 353 16.72 -9.59 -25.04
C THR A 353 16.90 -8.09 -25.13
N SER A 354 18.15 -7.64 -25.31
CA SER A 354 18.53 -6.25 -25.54
C SER A 354 17.80 -5.62 -26.73
N SER A 355 17.82 -6.27 -27.90
CA SER A 355 17.19 -5.71 -29.10
C SER A 355 15.67 -5.51 -28.95
N LYS A 356 14.99 -6.44 -28.28
CA LYS A 356 13.57 -6.29 -27.91
C LYS A 356 13.38 -5.11 -26.95
N PHE A 357 14.20 -5.02 -25.91
CA PHE A 357 14.14 -3.93 -24.94
C PHE A 357 14.34 -2.55 -25.59
N THR A 358 15.35 -2.39 -26.44
CA THR A 358 15.61 -1.16 -27.20
C THR A 358 14.43 -0.79 -28.10
N THR A 359 13.80 -1.78 -28.74
CA THR A 359 12.60 -1.57 -29.58
C THR A 359 11.41 -1.08 -28.75
N TYR A 360 11.19 -1.64 -27.56
CA TYR A 360 10.18 -1.15 -26.63
C TYR A 360 10.49 0.27 -26.12
N LEU A 361 11.75 0.58 -25.88
CA LEU A 361 12.18 1.91 -25.45
C LEU A 361 11.93 2.96 -26.56
N LEU A 362 12.18 2.63 -27.84
CA LEU A 362 11.89 3.49 -29.00
C LEU A 362 10.40 3.81 -29.12
N GLY A 363 9.54 2.80 -28.95
CA GLY A 363 8.08 2.97 -29.02
C GLY A 363 7.46 3.53 -27.74
N GLY A 364 8.23 3.61 -26.65
CA GLY A 364 7.74 3.74 -25.27
C GLY A 364 7.44 5.16 -24.78
N LEU A 365 7.49 6.20 -25.63
CA LEU A 365 7.14 7.57 -25.22
C LEU A 365 5.78 7.67 -24.48
N PRO A 366 4.71 6.95 -24.86
CA PRO A 366 3.45 6.97 -24.12
C PRO A 366 3.59 6.46 -22.67
N PHE A 367 4.49 5.52 -22.43
CA PHE A 367 4.81 5.02 -21.09
C PHE A 367 5.51 6.10 -20.24
N PHE A 368 6.31 6.98 -20.85
CA PHE A 368 6.96 8.07 -20.14
C PHE A 368 5.99 9.14 -19.65
N VAL A 369 4.82 9.32 -20.25
CA VAL A 369 3.77 10.22 -19.72
C VAL A 369 3.39 9.79 -18.30
N PHE A 370 3.21 8.49 -18.09
CA PHE A 370 2.94 7.92 -16.77
C PHE A 370 4.15 7.99 -15.84
N ILE A 371 5.36 7.62 -16.31
CA ILE A 371 6.59 7.69 -15.50
C ILE A 371 6.82 9.12 -14.97
N MET A 372 6.60 10.13 -15.82
CA MET A 372 6.86 11.52 -15.48
C MET A 372 5.93 12.04 -14.37
N ASN A 373 4.71 11.51 -14.27
CA ASN A 373 3.80 11.81 -13.17
C ASN A 373 4.42 11.41 -11.81
N TYR A 374 4.93 10.18 -11.70
CA TYR A 374 5.58 9.68 -10.48
C TYR A 374 6.97 10.28 -10.22
N THR A 375 7.62 10.76 -11.28
CA THR A 375 8.93 11.40 -11.21
C THR A 375 8.86 12.84 -10.70
N SER A 376 7.68 13.46 -10.63
CA SER A 376 7.48 14.79 -10.07
C SER A 376 7.46 14.79 -8.53
N ILE A 377 8.16 15.71 -7.86
CA ILE A 377 8.03 15.92 -6.39
C ILE A 377 6.90 16.90 -6.01
N GLY A 378 6.18 17.47 -6.98
CA GLY A 378 5.33 18.65 -6.77
C GLY A 378 4.32 18.54 -5.65
N GLU A 379 3.60 17.41 -5.55
CA GLU A 379 2.62 17.20 -4.47
C GLU A 379 3.26 17.25 -3.07
N ARG A 380 4.40 16.56 -2.87
CA ARG A 380 5.11 16.56 -1.59
C ARG A 380 5.60 17.96 -1.22
N VAL A 381 6.15 18.70 -2.19
CA VAL A 381 6.65 20.06 -1.95
C VAL A 381 5.50 21.00 -1.62
N CYS A 382 4.37 20.93 -2.33
CA CYS A 382 3.19 21.77 -2.05
C CYS A 382 2.64 21.52 -0.65
N LYS A 383 2.57 20.25 -0.23
CA LYS A 383 2.15 19.87 1.13
C LYS A 383 3.10 20.41 2.20
N ALA A 384 4.41 20.34 1.96
CA ALA A 384 5.42 20.90 2.87
C ALA A 384 5.39 22.43 2.92
N MET A 385 5.18 23.11 1.78
CA MET A 385 5.01 24.57 1.71
C MET A 385 3.78 25.01 2.49
N PHE A 386 2.67 24.28 2.36
CA PHE A 386 1.47 24.56 3.13
C PHE A 386 1.70 24.43 4.63
N TYR A 387 2.18 23.28 5.07
CA TYR A 387 2.28 22.96 6.49
C TYR A 387 3.28 23.87 7.23
N ASN A 388 4.48 24.06 6.66
CA ASN A 388 5.59 24.74 7.35
C ASN A 388 5.69 26.24 7.04
N CYS A 389 4.89 26.78 6.11
CA CYS A 389 4.94 28.19 5.72
C CYS A 389 3.54 28.78 5.58
N ASP A 390 2.80 28.37 4.56
CA ASP A 390 1.59 29.09 4.13
C ASP A 390 0.43 28.97 5.13
N LEU A 391 0.32 27.89 5.90
CA LEU A 391 -0.74 27.72 6.90
C LEU A 391 -0.76 28.84 7.94
N SER A 392 0.41 29.34 8.32
CA SER A 392 0.55 30.46 9.26
C SER A 392 0.34 31.80 8.57
N LEU A 393 0.95 31.99 7.39
CA LEU A 393 0.96 33.27 6.67
C LEU A 393 -0.37 33.62 6.00
N LEU A 394 -1.13 32.63 5.53
CA LEU A 394 -2.43 32.83 4.89
C LEU A 394 -3.52 33.39 5.83
N ARG A 395 -3.24 33.49 7.14
CA ARG A 395 -4.11 34.16 8.11
C ARG A 395 -3.99 35.69 8.01
N TYR A 396 -2.89 36.20 7.46
CA TYR A 396 -2.65 37.64 7.35
C TYR A 396 -3.13 38.20 6.01
N GLY A 397 -3.65 39.43 6.04
CA GLY A 397 -4.16 40.13 4.85
C GLY A 397 -3.09 40.33 3.77
N PHE A 398 -1.92 40.85 4.15
CA PHE A 398 -0.81 41.16 3.23
C PHE A 398 -0.35 39.95 2.41
N TYR A 399 -0.43 38.74 2.97
CA TYR A 399 -0.02 37.51 2.27
C TYR A 399 -1.07 36.99 1.29
N ARG A 400 -2.32 37.50 1.38
CA ARG A 400 -3.43 37.14 0.48
C ARG A 400 -3.61 38.13 -0.66
N GLU A 401 -2.81 39.17 -0.72
CA GLU A 401 -2.79 40.11 -1.84
C GLU A 401 -2.32 39.41 -3.12
N GLN A 402 -2.90 39.80 -4.24
CA GLN A 402 -2.63 39.14 -5.52
C GLN A 402 -1.15 39.24 -5.92
N ALA A 403 -0.52 40.41 -5.73
CA ALA A 403 0.91 40.60 -6.01
C ALA A 403 1.78 39.64 -5.19
N ALA A 404 1.53 39.55 -3.87
CA ALA A 404 2.24 38.64 -2.97
C ALA A 404 2.09 37.16 -3.39
N ILE A 405 0.88 36.73 -3.70
CA ILE A 405 0.59 35.36 -4.12
C ILE A 405 1.34 35.02 -5.42
N LEU A 406 1.33 35.94 -6.40
CA LEU A 406 1.99 35.75 -7.70
C LEU A 406 3.51 35.76 -7.60
N ASP A 407 4.09 36.61 -6.75
CA ASP A 407 5.52 36.61 -6.47
C ASP A 407 5.97 35.27 -5.88
N ASN A 408 5.22 34.77 -4.88
CA ASN A 408 5.47 33.45 -4.31
C ASN A 408 5.30 32.34 -5.36
N PHE A 409 4.25 32.40 -6.18
CA PHE A 409 4.01 31.42 -7.24
C PHE A 409 5.17 31.38 -8.24
N LYS A 410 5.67 32.53 -8.70
CA LYS A 410 6.80 32.61 -9.65
C LYS A 410 8.07 31.98 -9.06
N ILE A 411 8.43 32.36 -7.83
CA ILE A 411 9.62 31.83 -7.14
C ILE A 411 9.52 30.31 -6.99
N ARG A 412 8.35 29.82 -6.57
CA ARG A 412 8.11 28.39 -6.33
C ARG A 412 8.03 27.60 -7.63
N LEU A 413 7.47 28.17 -8.69
CA LEU A 413 7.43 27.55 -10.01
C LEU A 413 8.85 27.34 -10.56
N ILE A 414 9.70 28.37 -10.52
CA ILE A 414 11.09 28.25 -10.97
C ILE A 414 11.83 27.19 -10.15
N LYS A 415 11.69 27.23 -8.81
CA LYS A 415 12.38 26.29 -7.93
C LYS A 415 11.91 24.86 -8.14
N LEU A 416 10.60 24.63 -8.23
CA LEU A 416 10.03 23.30 -8.39
C LEU A 416 10.36 22.72 -9.77
N SER A 417 10.21 23.52 -10.83
CA SER A 417 10.60 23.12 -12.18
C SER A 417 12.07 22.73 -12.25
N GLY A 418 12.97 23.53 -11.65
CA GLY A 418 14.40 23.19 -11.60
C GLY A 418 14.68 21.86 -10.89
N LEU A 419 13.98 21.56 -9.81
CA LEU A 419 14.13 20.29 -9.09
C LEU A 419 13.58 19.08 -9.87
N ASN A 420 12.45 19.25 -10.56
CA ASN A 420 11.85 18.20 -11.40
C ASN A 420 12.62 17.98 -12.72
N LEU A 421 13.31 18.98 -13.23
CA LEU A 421 14.15 18.85 -14.43
C LEU A 421 15.37 17.95 -14.20
N ILE A 422 15.91 17.87 -12.98
CA ILE A 422 17.07 17.01 -12.67
C ILE A 422 16.81 15.52 -13.01
N PRO A 423 15.77 14.85 -12.45
CA PRO A 423 15.50 13.46 -12.81
C PRO A 423 15.02 13.31 -14.25
N ALA A 424 14.32 14.30 -14.83
CA ALA A 424 13.93 14.28 -16.24
C ALA A 424 15.15 14.24 -17.18
N PHE A 425 16.14 15.09 -16.91
CA PHE A 425 17.40 15.10 -17.63
C PHE A 425 18.18 13.79 -17.47
N ALA A 426 18.19 13.21 -16.26
CA ALA A 426 18.82 11.92 -16.01
C ALA A 426 18.15 10.78 -16.81
N ILE A 427 16.82 10.79 -16.95
CA ILE A 427 16.08 9.85 -17.81
C ILE A 427 16.49 10.03 -19.27
N CYS A 428 16.52 11.27 -19.77
CA CYS A 428 16.93 11.56 -21.13
C CYS A 428 18.34 11.06 -21.43
N LEU A 429 19.28 11.34 -20.52
CA LEU A 429 20.68 10.92 -20.66
C LEU A 429 20.82 9.39 -20.59
N ALA A 430 20.14 8.73 -19.65
CA ALA A 430 20.15 7.27 -19.54
C ALA A 430 19.60 6.59 -20.80
N CYS A 431 18.47 7.05 -21.34
CA CYS A 431 17.90 6.50 -22.57
C CYS A 431 18.82 6.74 -23.77
N THR A 432 19.38 7.95 -23.89
CA THR A 432 20.31 8.30 -24.97
C THR A 432 21.54 7.39 -24.96
N LEU A 433 22.15 7.18 -23.78
CA LEU A 433 23.29 6.27 -23.64
C LEU A 433 22.93 4.82 -23.95
N LEU A 434 21.76 4.33 -23.53
CA LEU A 434 21.31 2.98 -23.86
C LEU A 434 21.14 2.80 -25.38
N PHE A 435 20.62 3.81 -26.08
CA PHE A 435 20.52 3.77 -27.54
C PHE A 435 21.89 3.72 -28.20
N LEU A 436 22.82 4.59 -27.80
CA LEU A 436 24.19 4.60 -28.32
C LEU A 436 24.90 3.26 -28.09
N LEU A 437 24.75 2.67 -26.90
CA LEU A 437 25.37 1.38 -26.56
C LEU A 437 24.74 0.19 -27.31
N SER A 438 23.45 0.28 -27.64
CA SER A 438 22.74 -0.77 -28.37
C SER A 438 23.10 -0.86 -29.86
N GLY A 439 23.73 0.17 -30.42
CA GLY A 439 24.01 0.27 -31.86
C GLY A 439 22.77 0.47 -32.74
N ALA A 440 21.60 0.73 -32.14
CA ALA A 440 20.36 0.98 -32.88
C ALA A 440 20.33 2.40 -33.47
N ASP A 441 19.80 2.54 -34.68
CA ASP A 441 19.58 3.86 -35.29
C ASP A 441 18.35 4.53 -34.67
N TRP A 442 18.58 5.50 -33.79
CA TRP A 442 17.52 6.30 -33.18
C TRP A 442 17.15 7.50 -34.08
N GLY A 443 18.11 8.05 -34.82
CA GLY A 443 17.98 9.33 -35.53
C GLY A 443 17.99 10.55 -34.60
N LEU A 444 18.75 11.59 -34.97
CA LEU A 444 18.92 12.81 -34.17
C LEU A 444 17.59 13.55 -33.92
N MET A 445 16.69 13.58 -34.90
CA MET A 445 15.38 14.22 -34.76
C MET A 445 14.50 13.53 -33.70
N ASN A 446 14.46 12.20 -33.69
CA ASN A 446 13.69 11.45 -32.70
C ASN A 446 14.26 11.63 -31.29
N ALA A 447 15.59 11.71 -31.17
CA ALA A 447 16.26 12.04 -29.92
C ALA A 447 15.84 13.41 -29.39
N VAL A 448 15.86 14.44 -30.25
CA VAL A 448 15.43 15.81 -29.88
C VAL A 448 13.95 15.82 -29.47
N ILE A 449 13.07 15.18 -30.24
CA ILE A 449 11.64 15.08 -29.93
C ILE A 449 11.41 14.40 -28.59
N PHE A 450 12.14 13.31 -28.32
CA PHE A 450 12.06 12.61 -27.04
C PHE A 450 12.47 13.52 -25.87
N TRP A 451 13.64 14.17 -25.98
CA TRP A 451 14.13 15.10 -24.96
C TRP A 451 13.15 16.23 -24.69
N VAL A 452 12.69 16.91 -25.75
CA VAL A 452 11.70 18.00 -25.64
C VAL A 452 10.43 17.50 -24.96
N THR A 453 9.96 16.29 -25.29
CA THR A 453 8.75 15.73 -24.68
C THR A 453 8.93 15.43 -23.19
N ILE A 454 10.03 14.78 -22.79
CA ILE A 454 10.30 14.45 -21.39
C ILE A 454 10.47 15.73 -20.54
N LEU A 455 11.19 16.72 -21.05
CA LEU A 455 11.39 18.00 -20.36
C LEU A 455 10.08 18.78 -20.28
N CYS A 456 9.27 18.80 -21.34
CA CYS A 456 7.95 19.43 -21.35
C CYS A 456 6.99 18.77 -20.34
N LEU A 457 6.97 17.43 -20.26
CA LEU A 457 6.20 16.69 -19.26
C LEU A 457 6.65 17.03 -17.83
N SER A 458 7.96 17.17 -17.60
CA SER A 458 8.50 17.59 -16.29
C SER A 458 7.99 18.98 -15.87
N LEU A 459 7.98 19.93 -16.81
CA LEU A 459 7.43 21.27 -16.59
C LEU A 459 5.91 21.22 -16.38
N PHE A 460 5.19 20.43 -17.18
CA PHE A 460 3.75 20.22 -17.05
C PHE A 460 3.37 19.77 -15.64
N PHE A 461 4.02 18.74 -15.10
CA PHE A 461 3.70 18.27 -13.74
C PHE A 461 4.08 19.30 -12.66
N SER A 462 5.15 20.08 -12.88
CA SER A 462 5.52 21.19 -11.98
C SER A 462 4.44 22.27 -11.94
N VAL A 463 3.95 22.69 -13.10
CA VAL A 463 2.85 23.66 -13.24
C VAL A 463 1.55 23.07 -12.69
N HIS A 464 1.23 21.82 -13.02
CA HIS A 464 0.01 21.13 -12.59
C HIS A 464 -0.11 21.11 -11.06
N HIS A 465 0.90 20.64 -10.34
CA HIS A 465 0.80 20.58 -8.87
C HIS A 465 0.69 21.97 -8.23
N LEU A 466 1.40 22.97 -8.74
CA LEU A 466 1.28 24.35 -8.25
C LEU A 466 -0.07 24.97 -8.60
N PHE A 467 -0.59 24.75 -9.80
CA PHE A 467 -1.93 25.16 -10.18
C PHE A 467 -2.97 24.57 -9.22
N MET A 468 -2.90 23.26 -8.98
CA MET A 468 -3.80 22.58 -8.05
C MET A 468 -3.69 23.15 -6.63
N TYR A 469 -2.47 23.48 -6.21
CA TYR A 469 -2.21 24.06 -4.90
C TYR A 469 -2.81 25.46 -4.73
N TYR A 470 -2.61 26.37 -5.70
CA TYR A 470 -3.05 27.76 -5.63
C TYR A 470 -4.56 27.94 -5.93
N ILE A 471 -5.12 27.12 -6.82
CA ILE A 471 -6.54 27.20 -7.19
C ILE A 471 -7.44 26.42 -6.23
N PHE A 472 -7.07 25.19 -5.87
CA PHE A 472 -7.97 24.35 -5.09
C PHE A 472 -7.66 24.34 -3.61
N GLN A 473 -6.43 24.66 -3.19
CA GLN A 473 -5.96 24.61 -1.81
C GLN A 473 -6.49 23.33 -1.11
N PRO A 474 -5.89 22.16 -1.39
CA PRO A 474 -6.47 20.88 -0.99
C PRO A 474 -6.25 20.53 0.49
N TYR A 475 -5.32 21.19 1.15
CA TYR A 475 -4.82 20.80 2.47
C TYR A 475 -5.58 21.52 3.59
N SER A 476 -6.11 20.76 4.55
CA SER A 476 -6.68 21.33 5.78
C SER A 476 -5.62 21.43 6.89
N THR A 477 -5.96 22.07 8.01
CA THR A 477 -5.16 22.08 9.25
C THR A 477 -4.79 20.67 9.73
N GLU A 478 -5.61 19.66 9.42
CA GLU A 478 -5.34 18.26 9.72
C GLU A 478 -4.59 17.50 8.62
N LEU A 479 -4.11 18.19 7.57
CA LEU A 479 -3.50 17.60 6.36
C LEU A 479 -4.38 16.55 5.67
N ASN A 480 -5.69 16.62 5.89
CA ASN A 480 -6.67 15.85 5.15
C ASN A 480 -7.00 16.57 3.84
N MET A 481 -6.91 15.84 2.72
CA MET A 481 -7.43 16.31 1.44
C MET A 481 -8.96 16.34 1.54
N LYS A 482 -9.53 17.53 1.62
CA LYS A 482 -10.99 17.70 1.76
C LYS A 482 -11.66 18.15 0.46
N ASN A 483 -10.92 18.65 -0.52
CA ASN A 483 -11.50 19.25 -1.73
C ASN A 483 -11.80 18.19 -2.81
N PRO A 484 -13.08 17.91 -3.15
CA PRO A 484 -13.44 16.94 -4.17
C PRO A 484 -12.93 17.30 -5.57
N PHE A 485 -12.89 18.60 -5.92
CA PHE A 485 -12.38 19.06 -7.21
C PHE A 485 -10.89 18.77 -7.38
N PHE A 486 -10.12 18.88 -6.30
CA PHE A 486 -8.71 18.48 -6.33
C PHE A 486 -8.56 17.01 -6.72
N PHE A 487 -9.36 16.15 -6.09
CA PHE A 487 -9.35 14.72 -6.37
C PHE A 487 -9.78 14.40 -7.81
N ILE A 488 -10.84 15.03 -8.31
CA ILE A 488 -11.35 14.80 -9.66
C ILE A 488 -10.30 15.18 -10.70
N VAL A 489 -9.75 16.40 -10.64
CA VAL A 489 -8.80 16.87 -11.65
C VAL A 489 -7.50 16.04 -11.62
N ASN A 490 -6.97 15.72 -10.44
CA ASN A 490 -5.79 14.87 -10.32
C ASN A 490 -6.06 13.44 -10.85
N SER A 491 -7.27 12.92 -10.62
CA SER A 491 -7.69 11.61 -11.15
C SER A 491 -7.83 11.62 -12.68
N ILE A 492 -8.29 12.73 -13.27
CA ILE A 492 -8.34 12.89 -14.74
C ILE A 492 -6.92 12.90 -15.31
N VAL A 493 -5.99 13.68 -14.74
CA VAL A 493 -4.60 13.72 -15.22
C VAL A 493 -3.93 12.35 -15.08
N LEU A 494 -4.15 11.66 -13.96
CA LEU A 494 -3.67 10.29 -13.77
C LEU A 494 -4.30 9.32 -14.78
N GLY A 495 -5.62 9.40 -14.99
CA GLY A 495 -6.36 8.55 -15.93
C GLY A 495 -5.89 8.74 -17.36
N LEU A 496 -5.67 9.98 -17.80
CA LEU A 496 -5.07 10.30 -19.10
C LEU A 496 -3.65 9.72 -19.22
N SER A 497 -2.83 9.87 -18.17
CA SER A 497 -1.46 9.32 -18.15
C SER A 497 -1.45 7.80 -18.26
N VAL A 498 -2.40 7.10 -17.63
CA VAL A 498 -2.56 5.64 -17.72
C VAL A 498 -3.10 5.25 -19.09
N ALA A 499 -4.07 5.99 -19.64
CA ALA A 499 -4.60 5.74 -20.97
C ALA A 499 -3.51 5.81 -22.05
N CYS A 500 -2.50 6.68 -21.87
CA CYS A 500 -1.33 6.74 -22.75
C CYS A 500 -0.58 5.38 -22.82
N ILE A 501 -0.56 4.57 -21.76
CA ILE A 501 0.11 3.25 -21.77
C ILE A 501 -0.53 2.30 -22.79
N GLY A 502 -1.83 2.45 -23.06
CA GLY A 502 -2.55 1.61 -24.02
C GLY A 502 -2.12 1.80 -25.47
N PHE A 503 -1.33 2.82 -25.78
CA PHE A 503 -0.83 3.07 -27.13
C PHE A 503 0.49 2.30 -27.37
N PRO A 504 0.52 1.31 -28.28
CA PRO A 504 1.65 0.39 -28.43
C PRO A 504 2.91 1.01 -29.06
N LYS A 505 2.79 2.12 -29.80
CA LYS A 505 3.91 2.89 -30.35
C LYS A 505 3.60 4.38 -30.36
N ALA A 506 4.59 5.20 -30.03
CA ALA A 506 4.53 6.65 -30.23
C ALA A 506 4.43 6.99 -31.72
N SER A 507 3.24 7.36 -32.21
CA SER A 507 3.14 8.02 -33.52
C SER A 507 3.62 9.47 -33.42
N SER A 508 4.03 10.05 -34.54
CA SER A 508 4.33 11.49 -34.62
C SER A 508 3.14 12.34 -34.17
N LEU A 509 1.92 11.91 -34.54
CA LEU A 509 0.67 12.50 -34.10
C LEU A 509 0.50 12.44 -32.57
N PHE A 510 0.77 11.28 -31.95
CA PHE A 510 0.68 11.12 -30.49
C PHE A 510 1.59 12.14 -29.78
N THR A 511 2.85 12.22 -30.20
CA THR A 511 3.83 13.13 -29.57
C THR A 511 3.44 14.58 -29.74
N LEU A 512 2.94 14.97 -30.93
CA LEU A 512 2.43 16.32 -31.18
C LEU A 512 1.23 16.66 -30.30
N VAL A 513 0.27 15.75 -30.18
CA VAL A 513 -0.92 15.95 -29.32
C VAL A 513 -0.53 16.09 -27.85
N VAL A 514 0.39 15.26 -27.35
CA VAL A 514 0.89 15.36 -25.97
C VAL A 514 1.63 16.68 -25.75
N LEU A 515 2.51 17.09 -26.65
CA LEU A 515 3.22 18.37 -26.55
C LEU A 515 2.27 19.56 -26.61
N ALA A 516 1.38 19.60 -27.60
CA ALA A 516 0.41 20.68 -27.74
C ALA A 516 -0.53 20.75 -26.52
N GLY A 517 -1.04 19.61 -26.06
CA GLY A 517 -1.90 19.53 -24.89
C GLY A 517 -1.21 19.95 -23.59
N THR A 518 0.04 19.53 -23.38
CA THR A 518 0.82 19.93 -22.20
C THR A 518 1.14 21.43 -22.20
N ILE A 519 1.54 21.99 -23.34
CA ILE A 519 1.79 23.44 -23.47
C ILE A 519 0.50 24.23 -23.27
N ALA A 520 -0.59 23.86 -23.94
CA ALA A 520 -1.88 24.52 -23.80
C ALA A 520 -2.35 24.50 -22.34
N TYR A 521 -2.26 23.34 -21.67
CA TYR A 521 -2.60 23.22 -20.26
C TYR A 521 -1.74 24.13 -19.39
N MET A 522 -0.41 24.16 -19.58
CA MET A 522 0.48 25.01 -18.79
C MET A 522 0.11 26.49 -18.92
N VAL A 523 -0.16 26.95 -20.13
CA VAL A 523 -0.57 28.34 -20.41
C VAL A 523 -1.91 28.65 -19.72
N ILE A 524 -2.92 27.79 -19.88
CA ILE A 524 -4.23 27.93 -19.22
C ILE A 524 -4.07 27.93 -17.70
N ALA A 525 -3.28 27.02 -17.14
CA ALA A 525 -3.06 26.89 -15.71
C ALA A 525 -2.43 28.17 -15.12
N VAL A 526 -1.41 28.73 -15.76
CA VAL A 526 -0.78 29.99 -15.32
C VAL A 526 -1.76 31.16 -15.42
N MET A 527 -2.54 31.27 -16.51
CA MET A 527 -3.57 32.30 -16.64
C MET A 527 -4.65 32.20 -15.55
N LEU A 528 -5.09 30.98 -15.22
CA LEU A 528 -6.07 30.76 -14.16
C LEU A 528 -5.49 31.11 -12.78
N VAL A 529 -4.23 30.76 -12.49
CA VAL A 529 -3.55 31.17 -11.26
C VAL A 529 -3.46 32.70 -11.19
N TYR A 530 -3.08 33.36 -12.28
CA TYR A 530 -3.02 34.81 -12.35
C TYR A 530 -4.36 35.46 -11.99
N ARG A 531 -5.47 34.93 -12.53
CA ARG A 531 -6.81 35.50 -12.38
C ARG A 531 -7.52 35.16 -11.06
N PHE A 532 -7.35 33.95 -10.54
CA PHE A 532 -8.21 33.43 -9.47
C PHE A 532 -7.52 33.18 -8.13
N SER A 533 -6.19 33.10 -8.09
CA SER A 533 -5.46 32.69 -6.88
C SER A 533 -5.72 33.57 -5.65
N SER A 534 -5.94 34.88 -5.82
CA SER A 534 -6.27 35.81 -4.71
C SER A 534 -7.60 35.52 -4.00
N ARG A 535 -8.54 34.89 -4.70
CA ARG A 535 -9.84 34.48 -4.15
C ARG A 535 -9.76 33.07 -3.56
N THR A 536 -8.97 32.18 -4.15
CA THR A 536 -9.01 30.75 -3.85
C THR A 536 -7.91 30.27 -2.90
N PHE A 537 -6.75 30.93 -2.86
CA PHE A 537 -5.61 30.53 -2.04
C PHE A 537 -5.77 31.04 -0.61
N ARG A 538 -6.56 30.33 0.21
CA ARG A 538 -6.87 30.67 1.61
C ARG A 538 -6.99 29.40 2.44
N VAL A 539 -6.80 29.49 3.76
CA VAL A 539 -7.02 28.36 4.68
C VAL A 539 -8.51 28.02 4.73
N LYS A 540 -8.84 26.73 4.55
CA LYS A 540 -10.20 26.19 4.56
C LYS A 540 -10.52 25.43 5.85
#